data_AF-A0A5M8Q4D1-F1
#
_entry.id   AF-A0A5M8Q4D1-F1
#
_cell.length_a   1.000
_cell.length_b   1.000
_cell.length_c   1.000
_cell.angle_alpha   90.00
_cell.angle_beta   90.00
_cell.angle_gamma   90.00
#
_symmetry.space_group_name_H-M   'P 1'
#
loop_
_entity.id
_entity.type
_entity.pdbx_description
1 polymer ?
#
loop_
_entity_poly.entity_id
_entity_poly.type
_entity_poly.pdbx_seq_one_letter_code
_entity_poly.pdbx_strand_id
1 'polypeptide(L)'
;MRPLPIPVFVALAQLATIITAAPVADPAIILQGESGVTAPPLPFTDISRDAAPPPPHRLLPRVITITATNNPVQVLLTVGVAASAEAITDLLNHAYDDLVAVLQGSGDGVIPEGTFQSLGPQAMQVLVWNANNHQTTYGVCAAALGMLRGYMAAHGATMAEFLIRDGQHVVGRGRIFKGTG
;
A
#
# COMPACT_ATOMS: atom_id res chain seq x y z
N MET A 1 52.71 44.97 -46.58
CA MET A 1 52.21 43.77 -45.86
C MET A 1 52.85 43.74 -44.49
N ARG A 2 52.06 43.98 -43.43
CA ARG A 2 52.53 44.04 -42.03
C ARG A 2 51.88 42.89 -41.24
N PRO A 3 52.64 42.14 -40.42
CA PRO A 3 52.06 41.14 -39.52
C PRO A 3 51.53 41.82 -38.25
N LEU A 4 50.41 41.31 -37.73
CA LEU A 4 49.92 41.62 -36.39
C LEU A 4 49.98 40.33 -35.55
N PRO A 5 50.66 40.33 -34.41
CA PRO A 5 50.62 39.25 -33.44
C PRO A 5 49.72 39.58 -32.25
N ILE A 6 49.15 38.53 -31.66
CA ILE A 6 49.04 38.21 -30.22
C ILE A 6 47.71 37.47 -29.95
N PRO A 7 47.75 36.23 -29.42
CA PRO A 7 46.58 35.45 -29.05
C PRO A 7 46.06 35.87 -27.68
N VAL A 8 44.75 36.11 -27.56
CA VAL A 8 44.08 36.29 -26.27
C VAL A 8 43.60 34.91 -25.79
N PHE A 9 44.39 34.30 -24.90
CA PHE A 9 43.94 33.15 -24.11
C PHE A 9 42.85 33.61 -23.14
N VAL A 10 41.59 33.28 -23.43
CA VAL A 10 40.51 33.41 -22.45
C VAL A 10 40.55 32.19 -21.54
N ALA A 11 41.17 32.35 -20.37
CA ALA A 11 41.10 31.38 -19.28
C ALA A 11 39.73 31.47 -18.61
N LEU A 12 38.77 30.68 -19.09
CA LEU A 12 37.51 30.42 -18.37
C LEU A 12 37.73 29.26 -17.40
N ALA A 13 38.17 29.59 -16.18
CA ALA A 13 38.12 28.67 -15.05
C ALA A 13 36.66 28.46 -14.67
N GLN A 14 36.02 27.43 -15.23
CA GLN A 14 34.74 26.96 -14.73
C GLN A 14 35.00 26.20 -13.43
N LEU A 15 34.64 26.82 -12.30
CA LEU A 15 34.46 26.14 -11.02
C LEU A 15 33.37 25.08 -11.19
N ALA A 16 33.77 23.85 -11.49
CA ALA A 16 32.93 22.69 -11.28
C ALA A 16 32.85 22.47 -9.77
N THR A 17 31.77 22.93 -9.14
CA THR A 17 31.42 22.52 -7.79
C THR A 17 31.04 21.04 -7.87
N ILE A 18 31.99 20.16 -7.54
CA ILE A 18 31.70 18.75 -7.34
C ILE A 18 30.92 18.68 -6.03
N ILE A 19 29.59 18.69 -6.14
CA ILE A 19 28.73 18.23 -5.06
C ILE A 19 28.94 16.72 -5.02
N THR A 20 29.85 16.27 -4.17
CA THR A 20 29.87 14.88 -3.75
C THR A 20 28.56 14.65 -3.01
N ALA A 21 27.55 14.14 -3.73
CA ALA A 21 26.43 13.49 -3.10
C ALA A 21 27.02 12.25 -2.40
N ALA A 22 27.35 12.40 -1.12
CA ALA A 22 27.59 11.24 -0.29
C ALA A 22 26.31 10.39 -0.38
N PRO A 23 26.41 9.08 -0.66
CA PRO A 23 25.25 8.22 -0.46
C PRO A 23 24.87 8.39 1.01
N VAL A 24 23.70 8.99 1.25
CA VAL A 24 23.04 8.84 2.54
C VAL A 24 22.87 7.34 2.67
N ALA A 25 23.64 6.74 3.57
CA ALA A 25 23.44 5.36 3.97
C ALA A 25 22.00 5.32 4.48
N ASP A 26 21.12 4.81 3.63
CA ASP A 26 19.69 4.72 3.92
C ASP A 26 19.56 4.02 5.26
N PRO A 27 18.91 4.63 6.27
CA PRO A 27 18.46 3.85 7.39
C PRO A 27 17.49 2.85 6.78
N ALA A 28 17.88 1.57 6.80
CA ALA A 28 17.02 0.46 6.44
C ALA A 28 15.61 0.80 6.91
N ILE A 29 14.70 1.03 5.97
CA ILE A 29 13.27 1.18 6.25
C ILE A 29 12.83 -0.21 6.72
N ILE A 30 13.11 -0.49 7.98
CA ILE A 30 12.62 -1.66 8.69
C ILE A 30 11.17 -1.31 8.96
N LEU A 31 10.30 -1.69 8.02
CA LEU A 31 8.85 -1.65 8.18
C LEU A 31 8.47 -2.82 9.12
N GLN A 32 8.86 -2.71 10.39
CA GLN A 32 8.39 -3.59 11.46
C GLN A 32 6.95 -3.18 11.81
N GLY A 33 6.01 -3.71 11.04
CA GLY A 33 4.58 -3.49 11.24
C GLY A 33 4.06 -4.31 12.42
N GLU A 34 4.18 -3.80 13.64
CA GLU A 34 3.28 -4.21 14.72
C GLU A 34 1.88 -3.66 14.40
N SER A 35 0.94 -4.55 14.10
CA SER A 35 -0.45 -4.20 13.79
C SER A 35 -1.24 -3.98 15.08
N GLY A 36 -1.54 -2.74 15.42
CA GLY A 36 -2.55 -2.42 16.42
C GLY A 36 -3.95 -2.64 15.84
N VAL A 37 -4.70 -3.60 16.36
CA VAL A 37 -6.11 -3.81 16.00
C VAL A 37 -6.98 -3.06 17.01
N THR A 38 -7.55 -1.93 16.63
CA THR A 38 -8.58 -1.24 17.42
C THR A 38 -9.94 -1.43 16.75
N ALA A 39 -10.80 -2.26 17.36
CA ALA A 39 -12.22 -2.32 17.04
C ALA A 39 -12.99 -1.37 17.98
N PRO A 40 -13.83 -0.45 17.49
CA PRO A 40 -14.63 0.41 18.35
C PRO A 40 -15.73 -0.39 19.07
N PRO A 41 -15.95 -0.19 20.38
CA PRO A 41 -17.09 -0.78 21.09
C PRO A 41 -18.39 -0.06 20.70
N LEU A 42 -19.39 -0.83 20.25
CA LEU A 42 -20.74 -0.31 20.01
C LEU A 42 -21.56 -0.36 21.31
N PRO A 43 -22.30 0.71 21.67
CA PRO A 43 -23.23 0.68 22.80
C PRO A 43 -24.48 -0.11 22.42
N PHE A 44 -24.69 -1.28 23.03
CA PHE A 44 -25.96 -2.01 22.95
C PHE A 44 -26.89 -1.51 24.04
N THR A 45 -27.99 -0.86 23.66
CA THR A 45 -29.10 -0.55 24.58
C THR A 45 -30.11 -1.69 24.49
N ASP A 46 -30.27 -2.41 25.61
CA ASP A 46 -31.21 -3.51 25.78
C ASP A 46 -32.63 -2.95 25.94
N ILE A 47 -33.51 -3.22 24.98
CA ILE A 47 -34.95 -2.98 25.11
C ILE A 47 -35.69 -4.18 24.53
N SER A 48 -36.02 -5.11 25.41
CA SER A 48 -36.82 -6.30 25.10
C SER A 48 -38.31 -5.98 25.19
N ARG A 49 -39.04 -6.08 24.07
CA ARG A 49 -40.51 -6.23 23.99
C ARG A 49 -40.88 -7.01 22.74
N ASP A 50 -41.50 -8.17 22.93
CA ASP A 50 -42.34 -8.96 22.02
C ASP A 50 -42.47 -8.47 20.56
N ALA A 51 -41.40 -8.60 19.78
CA ALA A 51 -41.41 -8.34 18.35
C ALA A 51 -41.42 -9.67 17.58
N ALA A 52 -42.10 -9.69 16.42
CA ALA A 52 -41.98 -10.74 15.41
C ALA A 52 -40.50 -11.16 15.23
N PRO A 53 -40.20 -12.44 14.87
CA PRO A 53 -38.82 -12.87 14.66
C PRO A 53 -38.13 -11.83 13.79
N PRO A 54 -37.01 -11.24 14.25
CA PRO A 54 -36.39 -10.14 13.55
C PRO A 54 -36.13 -10.60 12.11
N PRO A 55 -36.36 -9.73 11.11
CA PRO A 55 -35.92 -10.03 9.76
C PRO A 55 -34.47 -10.51 9.87
N PRO A 56 -34.08 -11.60 9.18
CA PRO A 56 -32.76 -12.20 9.34
C PRO A 56 -31.74 -11.07 9.30
N HIS A 57 -31.06 -10.86 10.42
CA HIS A 57 -30.18 -9.71 10.58
C HIS A 57 -29.19 -9.77 9.43
N ARG A 58 -29.31 -8.84 8.48
CA ARG A 58 -28.33 -8.67 7.42
C ARG A 58 -27.05 -8.32 8.14
N LEU A 59 -26.16 -9.30 8.32
CA LEU A 59 -24.89 -9.09 8.97
C LEU A 59 -24.20 -7.97 8.20
N LEU A 60 -24.07 -6.81 8.84
CA LEU A 60 -23.39 -5.69 8.23
C LEU A 60 -21.95 -6.16 7.90
N PRO A 61 -21.40 -5.78 6.74
CA PRO A 61 -20.02 -6.10 6.44
C PRO A 61 -19.14 -5.60 7.57
N ARG A 62 -18.34 -6.51 8.15
CA ARG A 62 -17.43 -6.16 9.23
C ARG A 62 -16.25 -5.40 8.63
N VAL A 63 -16.18 -4.10 8.92
CA VAL A 63 -15.05 -3.24 8.56
C VAL A 63 -14.04 -3.23 9.70
N ILE A 64 -12.79 -3.52 9.37
CA ILE A 64 -11.68 -3.60 10.31
C ILE A 64 -10.64 -2.55 9.90
N THR A 65 -10.26 -1.69 10.84
CA THR A 65 -9.20 -0.71 10.60
C THR A 65 -7.86 -1.30 11.06
N ILE A 66 -6.91 -1.37 10.14
CA ILE A 66 -5.53 -1.77 10.39
C ILE A 66 -4.69 -0.49 10.26
N THR A 67 -3.80 -0.24 11.21
CA THR A 67 -2.92 0.94 11.22
C THR A 67 -1.47 0.52 11.35
N ALA A 68 -0.57 1.15 10.60
CA ALA A 68 0.86 0.94 10.74
C ALA A 68 1.42 1.76 11.91
N THR A 69 2.31 1.14 12.68
CA THR A 69 3.09 1.86 13.70
C THR A 69 4.06 2.80 12.97
N ASN A 70 3.93 4.11 13.17
CA ASN A 70 4.75 5.17 12.56
C ASN A 70 4.49 5.52 11.09
N ASN A 71 3.35 5.13 10.51
CA ASN A 71 2.99 5.55 9.15
C ASN A 71 1.52 6.03 9.14
N PRO A 72 1.20 7.19 8.51
CA PRO A 72 -0.18 7.68 8.40
C PRO A 72 -1.10 6.78 7.56
N VAL A 73 -0.56 5.75 6.90
CA VAL A 73 -1.33 4.79 6.12
C VAL A 73 -2.22 3.92 7.00
N GLN A 74 -3.50 3.84 6.63
CA GLN A 74 -4.51 2.98 7.24
C GLN A 74 -5.20 2.12 6.18
N VAL A 75 -5.52 0.89 6.55
CA VAL A 75 -6.30 -0.01 5.70
C VAL A 75 -7.66 -0.26 6.35
N LEU A 76 -8.73 0.07 5.64
CA LEU A 76 -10.10 -0.29 6.04
C LEU A 76 -10.49 -1.55 5.29
N LEU A 77 -10.39 -2.69 5.97
CA LEU A 77 -10.60 -4.02 5.43
C LEU A 77 -12.05 -4.45 5.62
N THR A 78 -12.72 -4.81 4.53
CA THR A 78 -14.01 -5.52 4.53
C THR A 78 -13.75 -6.99 4.27
N VAL A 79 -13.86 -7.80 5.34
CA VAL A 79 -13.64 -9.25 5.29
C VAL A 79 -14.73 -9.91 4.46
N GLY A 80 -14.31 -10.70 3.48
CA GLY A 80 -15.20 -11.51 2.64
C GLY A 80 -15.25 -12.97 3.06
N VAL A 81 -15.14 -13.85 2.07
CA VAL A 81 -15.22 -15.31 2.28
C VAL A 81 -13.82 -15.87 2.55
N ALA A 82 -13.75 -16.82 3.48
CA ALA A 82 -12.54 -17.58 3.76
C ALA A 82 -11.98 -18.21 2.48
N ALA A 83 -10.66 -18.26 2.39
CA ALA A 83 -9.94 -18.75 1.23
C ALA A 83 -8.69 -19.53 1.68
N SER A 84 -8.00 -20.17 0.72
CA SER A 84 -6.74 -20.86 1.01
C SER A 84 -5.72 -19.90 1.63
N ALA A 85 -5.32 -20.19 2.87
CA ALA A 85 -4.37 -19.36 3.60
C ALA A 85 -3.00 -19.31 2.92
N GLU A 86 -2.55 -20.46 2.40
CA GLU A 86 -1.34 -20.56 1.60
C GLU A 86 -1.43 -19.69 0.35
N ALA A 87 -2.49 -19.84 -0.45
CA ALA A 87 -2.61 -19.10 -1.71
C ALA A 87 -2.68 -17.57 -1.53
N ILE A 88 -3.36 -17.09 -0.48
CA ILE A 88 -3.40 -15.66 -0.16
C ILE A 88 -2.06 -15.16 0.39
N THR A 89 -1.40 -15.96 1.24
CA THR A 89 -0.10 -15.60 1.79
C THR A 89 0.93 -15.47 0.67
N ASP A 90 0.97 -16.42 -0.26
CA ASP A 90 1.86 -16.38 -1.43
C ASP A 90 1.54 -15.21 -2.35
N LEU A 91 0.26 -14.95 -2.62
CA LEU A 91 -0.18 -13.78 -3.40
C LEU A 91 0.32 -12.47 -2.77
N LEU A 92 0.10 -12.29 -1.46
CA LEU A 92 0.48 -11.06 -0.77
C LEU A 92 2.00 -10.91 -0.64
N ASN A 93 2.74 -12.02 -0.49
CA ASN A 93 4.20 -12.01 -0.51
C ASN A 93 4.73 -11.57 -1.86
N HIS A 94 4.32 -12.22 -2.95
CA HIS A 94 4.76 -11.84 -4.30
C HIS A 94 4.39 -10.38 -4.62
N ALA A 95 3.15 -9.97 -4.34
CA ALA A 95 2.72 -8.60 -4.59
C ALA A 95 3.52 -7.56 -3.78
N TYR A 96 3.84 -7.87 -2.53
CA TYR A 96 4.67 -7.00 -1.69
C TYR A 96 6.11 -6.94 -2.21
N ASP A 97 6.69 -8.07 -2.57
CA ASP A 97 8.07 -8.16 -3.07
C ASP A 97 8.23 -7.43 -4.41
N ASP A 98 7.24 -7.52 -5.31
CA ASP A 98 7.20 -6.74 -6.56
C ASP A 98 7.26 -5.24 -6.29
N LEU A 99 6.47 -4.74 -5.34
CA LEU A 99 6.45 -3.32 -4.98
C LEU A 99 7.75 -2.88 -4.31
N VAL A 100 8.31 -3.71 -3.41
CA VAL A 100 9.60 -3.42 -2.76
C VAL A 100 10.73 -3.40 -3.78
N ALA A 101 10.72 -4.28 -4.77
CA ALA A 101 11.70 -4.26 -5.84
C ALA A 101 11.66 -2.95 -6.64
N VAL A 102 10.46 -2.42 -6.93
CA VAL A 102 10.32 -1.11 -7.58
C VAL A 102 10.84 0.01 -6.67
N LEU A 103 10.50 0.00 -5.38
CA LEU A 103 10.97 1.00 -4.42
C LEU A 103 12.50 1.01 -4.30
N GLN A 104 13.13 -0.16 -4.28
CA GLN A 104 14.58 -0.27 -4.21
C GLN A 104 15.26 0.15 -5.52
N GLY A 105 14.65 -0.13 -6.67
CA GLY A 105 15.23 0.17 -7.97
C GLY A 105 15.00 1.61 -8.46
N SER A 106 13.86 2.20 -8.12
CA SER A 106 13.39 3.48 -8.68
C SER A 106 12.91 4.49 -7.64
N GLY A 107 12.87 4.13 -6.36
CA GLY A 107 12.32 4.97 -5.30
C GLY A 107 10.80 4.95 -5.25
N ASP A 108 10.23 5.79 -4.37
CA ASP A 108 8.78 5.97 -4.32
C ASP A 108 8.30 6.85 -5.49
N GLY A 109 7.13 6.50 -6.01
CA GLY A 109 6.57 7.10 -7.20
C GLY A 109 5.13 6.68 -7.40
N VAL A 110 4.46 7.34 -8.34
CA VAL A 110 3.05 7.08 -8.67
C VAL A 110 2.95 5.74 -9.39
N ILE A 111 1.93 4.95 -9.04
CA ILE A 111 1.61 3.73 -9.78
C ILE A 111 1.11 4.13 -11.19
N PRO A 112 1.77 3.69 -12.27
CA PRO A 112 1.36 3.96 -13.64
C PRO A 112 -0.08 3.53 -13.89
N GLU A 113 -0.83 4.31 -14.68
CA GLU A 113 -2.25 4.10 -14.95
C GLU A 113 -3.14 4.01 -13.68
N GLY A 114 -2.60 4.39 -12.52
CA GLY A 114 -3.30 4.36 -11.24
C GLY A 114 -3.76 2.98 -10.79
N THR A 115 -3.16 1.90 -11.32
CA THR A 115 -3.58 0.52 -11.06
C THR A 115 -2.38 -0.39 -10.86
N PHE A 116 -2.40 -1.17 -9.79
CA PHE A 116 -1.45 -2.25 -9.52
C PHE A 116 -2.20 -3.57 -9.45
N GLN A 117 -1.68 -4.60 -10.10
CA GLN A 117 -2.25 -5.93 -10.10
C GLN A 117 -1.14 -6.97 -9.94
N SER A 118 -1.38 -7.98 -9.10
CA SER A 118 -0.51 -9.15 -9.00
C SER A 118 -1.36 -10.43 -8.98
N LEU A 119 -0.81 -11.48 -9.58
CA LEU A 119 -1.43 -12.80 -9.73
C LEU A 119 -0.64 -13.82 -8.91
N GLY A 120 -1.36 -14.56 -8.08
CA GLY A 120 -0.83 -15.61 -7.23
C GLY A 120 -1.37 -16.99 -7.59
N PRO A 121 -1.03 -18.00 -6.77
CA PRO A 121 -1.50 -19.37 -6.96
C PRO A 121 -3.03 -19.48 -6.97
N GLN A 122 -3.55 -20.56 -7.56
CA GLN A 122 -4.99 -20.89 -7.57
C GLN A 122 -5.88 -19.80 -8.19
N ALA A 123 -5.33 -19.02 -9.13
CA ALA A 123 -5.96 -17.85 -9.75
C ALA A 123 -6.34 -16.75 -8.74
N MET A 124 -5.68 -16.70 -7.57
CA MET A 124 -5.87 -15.60 -6.62
C MET A 124 -5.21 -14.34 -7.17
N GLN A 125 -5.87 -13.20 -7.01
CA GLN A 125 -5.41 -11.92 -7.52
C GLN A 125 -5.59 -10.85 -6.46
N VAL A 126 -4.64 -9.92 -6.42
CA VAL A 126 -4.79 -8.64 -5.74
C VAL A 126 -4.80 -7.54 -6.80
N LEU A 127 -5.79 -6.67 -6.70
CA LEU A 127 -5.93 -5.48 -7.54
C LEU A 127 -6.04 -4.27 -6.62
N VAL A 128 -5.25 -3.24 -6.89
CA VAL A 128 -5.29 -1.94 -6.21
C VAL A 128 -5.42 -0.86 -7.26
N TRP A 129 -6.29 0.12 -7.03
CA TRP A 129 -6.50 1.24 -7.94
C TRP A 129 -6.76 2.54 -7.19
N ASN A 130 -6.49 3.66 -7.87
CA ASN A 130 -6.71 5.00 -7.35
C ASN A 130 -8.16 5.25 -6.92
N ALA A 131 -8.34 5.91 -5.79
CA ALA A 131 -9.66 6.30 -5.30
C ALA A 131 -9.91 7.80 -5.55
N ASN A 132 -11.06 8.16 -6.12
CA ASN A 132 -11.55 9.54 -6.17
C ASN A 132 -10.54 10.58 -6.74
N ASN A 133 -9.78 10.22 -7.77
CA ASN A 133 -8.70 11.03 -8.37
C ASN A 133 -7.48 11.27 -7.46
N HIS A 134 -7.40 10.63 -6.30
CA HIS A 134 -6.17 10.60 -5.51
C HIS A 134 -5.21 9.56 -6.11
N GLN A 135 -3.93 9.91 -6.21
CA GLN A 135 -2.89 9.00 -6.67
C GLN A 135 -2.41 8.12 -5.52
N THR A 136 -2.33 6.81 -5.77
CA THR A 136 -1.61 5.86 -4.93
C THR A 136 -0.16 5.77 -5.41
N THR A 137 0.79 5.87 -4.47
CA THR A 137 2.21 5.63 -4.74
C THR A 137 2.59 4.18 -4.45
N TYR A 138 3.73 3.73 -4.97
CA TYR A 138 4.29 2.41 -4.70
C TYR A 138 4.48 2.18 -3.20
N GLY A 139 4.99 3.18 -2.47
CA GLY A 139 5.24 3.12 -1.03
C GLY A 139 3.94 2.95 -0.23
N VAL A 140 2.90 3.71 -0.58
CA VAL A 140 1.58 3.59 0.05
C VAL A 140 0.95 2.22 -0.22
N CYS A 141 1.04 1.73 -1.46
CA CYS A 141 0.54 0.41 -1.83
C CYS A 141 1.29 -0.70 -1.09
N ALA A 142 2.62 -0.64 -1.05
CA ALA A 142 3.46 -1.62 -0.35
C ALA A 142 3.14 -1.66 1.15
N ALA A 143 3.00 -0.50 1.79
CA ALA A 143 2.61 -0.40 3.19
C ALA A 143 1.23 -1.06 3.44
N ALA A 144 0.24 -0.77 2.60
CA ALA A 144 -1.09 -1.36 2.71
C ALA A 144 -1.07 -2.89 2.55
N LEU A 145 -0.36 -3.42 1.55
CA LEU A 145 -0.25 -4.87 1.35
C LEU A 145 0.54 -5.56 2.48
N GLY A 146 1.59 -4.91 3.00
CA GLY A 146 2.32 -5.39 4.16
C GLY A 146 1.46 -5.50 5.42
N MET A 147 0.58 -4.51 5.65
CA MET A 147 -0.40 -4.52 6.74
C MET A 147 -1.44 -5.64 6.56
N LEU A 148 -1.97 -5.82 5.34
CA LEU A 148 -2.89 -6.93 5.05
C LEU A 148 -2.24 -8.29 5.27
N ARG A 149 -0.99 -8.47 4.84
CA ARG A 149 -0.21 -9.69 5.07
C ARG A 149 -0.10 -9.99 6.56
N GLY A 150 0.36 -9.02 7.35
CA GLY A 150 0.48 -9.18 8.81
C GLY A 150 -0.85 -9.50 9.49
N TYR A 151 -1.90 -8.77 9.11
CA TYR A 151 -3.24 -9.00 9.65
C TYR A 151 -3.78 -10.39 9.32
N MET A 152 -3.70 -10.84 8.06
CA MET A 152 -4.22 -12.13 7.60
C MET A 152 -3.39 -13.31 8.12
N ALA A 153 -2.09 -13.13 8.34
CA ALA A 153 -1.26 -14.14 9.01
C ALA A 153 -1.72 -14.36 10.47
N ALA A 154 -2.15 -13.31 11.16
CA ALA A 154 -2.60 -13.39 12.55
C ALA A 154 -4.08 -13.81 12.72
N HIS A 155 -4.96 -13.45 11.78
CA HIS A 155 -6.42 -13.59 11.94
C HIS A 155 -7.08 -14.53 10.93
N GLY A 156 -6.30 -15.11 10.01
CA GLY A 156 -6.79 -15.99 8.96
C GLY A 156 -6.98 -15.26 7.63
N ALA A 157 -6.73 -16.00 6.56
CA ALA A 157 -6.80 -15.49 5.20
C ALA A 157 -8.22 -15.48 4.64
N THR A 158 -8.56 -14.40 3.96
CA THR A 158 -9.89 -14.17 3.38
C THR A 158 -9.76 -13.43 2.06
N MET A 159 -10.66 -13.71 1.12
CA MET A 159 -10.95 -12.73 0.07
C MET A 159 -11.53 -11.48 0.72
N ALA A 160 -11.23 -10.30 0.18
CA ALA A 160 -11.60 -9.06 0.83
C ALA A 160 -11.61 -7.88 -0.14
N GLU A 161 -12.34 -6.84 0.24
CA GLU A 161 -12.21 -5.50 -0.32
C GLU A 161 -11.60 -4.58 0.72
N PHE A 162 -10.84 -3.59 0.29
CA PHE A 162 -10.21 -2.66 1.22
C PHE A 162 -10.07 -1.25 0.65
N LEU A 163 -10.01 -0.28 1.54
CA LEU A 163 -9.63 1.10 1.24
C LEU A 163 -8.27 1.39 1.85
N ILE A 164 -7.47 2.17 1.13
CA ILE A 164 -6.18 2.68 1.59
C ILE A 164 -6.36 4.17 1.89
N ARG A 165 -6.13 4.54 3.14
CA ARG A 165 -6.04 5.94 3.55
C ARG A 165 -4.61 6.33 3.77
N ASP A 166 -4.26 7.55 3.38
CA ASP A 166 -3.04 8.22 3.78
C ASP A 166 -3.43 9.51 4.51
N GLY A 167 -3.24 9.51 5.82
CA GLY A 167 -3.75 10.55 6.71
C GLY A 167 -5.28 10.65 6.64
N GLN A 168 -5.80 11.81 6.22
CA GLN A 168 -7.25 12.03 6.14
C GLN A 168 -7.87 11.57 4.82
N HIS A 169 -7.06 11.31 3.79
CA HIS A 169 -7.53 11.08 2.43
C HIS A 169 -7.60 9.59 2.09
N VAL A 170 -8.62 9.18 1.34
CA VAL A 170 -8.65 7.84 0.71
C VAL A 170 -7.91 7.95 -0.61
N VAL A 171 -6.77 7.28 -0.71
CA VAL A 171 -5.87 7.36 -1.87
C VAL A 171 -6.02 6.17 -2.81
N GLY A 172 -6.41 5.01 -2.27
CA GLY A 172 -6.59 3.79 -3.05
C GLY A 172 -7.74 2.93 -2.58
N ARG A 173 -8.17 2.02 -3.46
CA ARG A 173 -9.06 0.89 -3.16
C ARG A 173 -8.38 -0.38 -3.63
N GLY A 174 -8.74 -1.51 -3.04
CA GLY A 174 -8.27 -2.78 -3.54
C GLY A 174 -9.20 -3.94 -3.25
N ARG A 175 -8.93 -5.05 -3.92
CA ARG A 175 -9.65 -6.31 -3.76
C ARG A 175 -8.70 -7.48 -3.87
N ILE A 176 -8.88 -8.46 -2.98
CA ILE A 176 -8.32 -9.81 -3.08
C ILE A 176 -9.45 -10.74 -3.49
N PHE A 177 -9.30 -11.41 -4.61
CA PHE A 177 -10.35 -12.25 -5.20
C PHE A 177 -9.76 -13.41 -5.98
N LYS A 178 -10.58 -14.44 -6.22
CA LYS A 178 -10.27 -15.50 -7.16
C LYS A 178 -10.74 -15.10 -8.56
N GLY A 179 -9.83 -15.08 -9.53
CA GLY A 179 -10.16 -14.90 -10.93
C GLY A 179 -10.98 -16.08 -11.46
N THR A 180 -11.93 -15.80 -12.35
CA THR A 180 -12.57 -16.81 -13.17
C THR A 180 -11.65 -17.08 -14.35
N GLY A 181 -11.01 -18.26 -14.37
CA GLY A 181 -10.26 -18.74 -15.53
C GLY A 181 -11.17 -19.15 -16.68
#